data_AF-A0A183EER7-F1
#
_entry.id   AF-A0A183EER7-F1
#
_cell.length_a   1.000
_cell.length_b   1.000
_cell.length_c   1.000
_cell.angle_alpha   90.00
_cell.angle_beta   90.00
_cell.angle_gamma   90.00
#
_symmetry.space_group_name_H-M   'P 1'
#
loop_
_entity.id
_entity.type
_entity.pdbx_description
1 polymer ?
#
loop_
_entity_poly.entity_id
_entity_poly.type
_entity_poly.pdbx_seq_one_letter_code
_entity_poly.pdbx_strand_id
1 'polypeptide(L)'
;LLTNGCHVILVFDGQPLPAKKETNSSRREKRDFLKQRGDLLLSEGRASEAYDCFKRSASLTTEIIESAIQAFRHMNMVDIIVAPYESDAQLAFLAKAKMVQAVVTEDSDLIAFGCEKIIFKMDPTGSCVIFEKALLPKCLCRALAENFDFEKFRRICILAGCDYLQVLPRLPRYLNMNSLKITKQFISDFIRAENTFLYQVVFDPIERKQRPLHDYPLSQRSNENDSDFHSINSQESDCDFSYAGEIQSPELALRFFFTF
;
A
#
# COMPACT_ATOMS: atom_id res chain seq x y z
N LEU A 1 12.33 13.42 -16.42
CA LEU A 1 12.26 14.08 -15.09
C LEU A 1 13.48 14.97 -14.84
N LEU A 2 14.69 14.41 -14.73
CA LEU A 2 15.92 15.20 -14.46
C LEU A 2 16.18 16.31 -15.50
N THR A 3 15.99 16.01 -16.79
CA THR A 3 16.08 17.02 -17.88
C THR A 3 15.12 18.20 -17.70
N ASN A 4 14.00 17.99 -17.02
CA ASN A 4 13.01 19.03 -16.72
C ASN A 4 13.31 19.74 -15.38
N GLY A 5 14.47 19.51 -14.77
CA GLY A 5 14.89 20.13 -13.51
C GLY A 5 14.19 19.57 -12.27
N CYS A 6 13.49 18.43 -12.37
CA CYS A 6 12.86 17.80 -11.22
C CYS A 6 13.91 17.11 -10.32
N HIS A 7 13.84 17.38 -9.02
CA HIS A 7 14.50 16.54 -8.02
C HIS A 7 13.66 15.28 -7.79
N VAL A 8 14.26 14.10 -7.91
CA VAL A 8 13.54 12.81 -7.85
C VAL A 8 13.91 12.08 -6.58
N ILE A 9 12.90 11.56 -5.87
CA ILE A 9 13.10 10.61 -4.79
C ILE A 9 12.58 9.25 -5.28
N LEU A 10 13.47 8.28 -5.42
CA LEU A 10 13.11 6.90 -5.75
C LEU A 10 12.84 6.14 -4.46
N VAL A 11 11.62 5.60 -4.33
CA VAL A 11 11.21 4.83 -3.15
C VAL A 11 11.08 3.36 -3.55
N PHE A 12 11.78 2.49 -2.82
CA PHE A 12 11.76 1.04 -3.02
C PHE A 12 11.01 0.37 -1.86
N ASP A 13 10.32 -0.73 -2.16
CA ASP A 13 9.78 -1.62 -1.11
C ASP A 13 10.93 -2.21 -0.28
N GLY A 14 10.69 -2.36 1.02
CA GLY A 14 11.57 -3.03 1.95
C GLY A 14 11.06 -4.42 2.32
N GLN A 15 10.81 -4.63 3.61
CA GLN A 15 10.46 -5.94 4.12
C GLN A 15 9.01 -6.34 3.78
N PRO A 16 8.69 -7.64 3.68
CA PRO A 16 7.32 -8.08 3.51
C PRO A 16 6.43 -7.65 4.69
N LEU A 17 5.33 -6.97 4.38
CA LEU A 17 4.35 -6.55 5.38
C LEU A 17 3.53 -7.76 5.88
N PRO A 18 3.40 -8.00 7.20
CA PRO A 18 2.63 -9.14 7.71
C PRO A 18 1.15 -9.09 7.29
N ALA A 19 0.53 -7.91 7.27
CA ALA A 19 -0.85 -7.74 6.82
C ALA A 19 -1.12 -8.15 5.36
N LYS A 20 -0.07 -8.23 4.52
CA LYS A 20 -0.14 -8.62 3.10
C LYS A 20 0.39 -10.04 2.83
N LYS A 21 0.73 -10.80 3.89
CA LYS A 21 1.35 -12.13 3.79
C LYS A 21 0.57 -13.10 2.89
N GLU A 22 -0.75 -13.18 3.06
CA GLU A 22 -1.61 -14.10 2.29
C GLU A 22 -1.62 -13.74 0.80
N THR A 23 -1.81 -12.46 0.48
CA THR A 23 -1.78 -11.93 -0.89
C THR A 23 -0.42 -12.21 -1.54
N ASN A 24 0.67 -11.98 -0.82
CA ASN A 24 2.02 -12.26 -1.31
C ASN A 24 2.28 -13.76 -1.53
N SER A 25 1.77 -14.64 -0.65
CA SER A 25 1.84 -16.09 -0.84
C SER A 25 1.09 -16.53 -2.10
N SER A 26 -0.17 -16.11 -2.26
CA SER A 26 -0.97 -16.45 -3.44
C SER A 26 -0.33 -15.94 -4.74
N ARG A 27 0.27 -14.74 -4.72
CA ARG A 27 1.01 -14.20 -5.86
C ARG A 27 2.26 -15.05 -6.16
N ARG A 28 3.00 -15.50 -5.14
CA ARG A 28 4.18 -16.37 -5.31
C ARG A 28 3.78 -17.72 -5.90
N GLU A 29 2.79 -18.39 -5.33
CA GLU A 29 2.30 -19.70 -5.81
C GLU A 29 1.86 -19.64 -7.28
N LYS A 30 1.12 -18.60 -7.68
CA LYS A 30 0.71 -18.40 -9.08
C LYS A 30 1.91 -18.22 -10.02
N ARG A 31 2.93 -17.49 -9.60
CA ARG A 31 4.15 -17.30 -10.40
C ARG A 31 4.92 -18.60 -10.53
N ASP A 32 5.10 -19.35 -9.44
CA ASP A 32 5.82 -20.62 -9.44
C ASP A 32 5.12 -21.64 -10.36
N PHE A 33 3.80 -21.73 -10.29
CA PHE A 33 3.00 -22.54 -11.20
C PHE A 33 3.18 -22.13 -12.67
N LEU A 34 3.09 -20.83 -12.97
CA LEU A 34 3.25 -20.33 -14.33
C LEU A 34 4.67 -20.56 -14.86
N LYS A 35 5.69 -20.46 -14.01
CA LYS A 35 7.08 -20.78 -14.36
C LYS A 35 7.23 -22.24 -14.76
N GLN A 36 6.77 -23.16 -13.90
CA GLN A 36 6.82 -24.61 -14.19
C GLN A 36 6.06 -24.96 -15.47
N ARG A 37 4.89 -24.33 -15.68
CA ARG A 37 4.12 -24.51 -16.92
C ARG A 37 4.86 -23.97 -18.14
N GLY A 38 5.52 -22.82 -18.02
CA GLY A 38 6.37 -22.27 -19.08
C GLY A 38 7.51 -23.20 -19.45
N ASP A 39 8.19 -23.78 -18.46
CA ASP A 39 9.28 -24.74 -18.68
C ASP A 39 8.79 -26.00 -19.41
N LEU A 40 7.62 -26.53 -19.03
CA LEU A 40 7.01 -27.68 -19.72
C LEU A 40 6.70 -27.35 -21.18
N LEU A 41 5.99 -26.24 -21.43
CA LEU A 41 5.64 -25.79 -22.79
C LEU A 41 6.89 -25.57 -23.66
N LEU A 42 7.97 -25.06 -23.07
CA LEU A 42 9.23 -24.87 -23.77
C LEU A 42 9.84 -26.22 -24.18
N SER A 43 9.81 -27.22 -23.30
CA SER A 43 10.31 -28.56 -23.60
C SER A 43 9.46 -29.30 -24.65
N GLU A 44 8.17 -28.97 -24.77
CA GLU A 44 7.28 -29.42 -25.86
C GLU A 44 7.48 -28.65 -27.19
N GLY A 45 8.40 -27.68 -27.26
CA GLY A 45 8.63 -26.86 -28.45
C GLY A 45 7.62 -25.72 -28.66
N ARG A 46 6.76 -25.46 -27.68
CA ARG A 46 5.70 -24.43 -27.74
C ARG A 46 6.20 -23.09 -27.20
N ALA A 47 7.22 -22.54 -27.84
CA ALA A 47 7.97 -21.37 -27.35
C ALA A 47 7.10 -20.12 -27.11
N SER A 48 6.11 -19.84 -27.97
CA SER A 48 5.25 -18.65 -27.82
C SER A 48 4.41 -18.72 -26.54
N GLU A 49 3.83 -19.88 -26.24
CA GLU A 49 2.98 -20.06 -25.06
C GLU A 49 3.82 -20.12 -23.77
N ALA A 50 5.03 -20.69 -23.86
CA ALA A 50 6.00 -20.65 -22.78
C ALA A 50 6.39 -19.21 -22.44
N TYR A 51 6.67 -18.39 -23.45
CA TYR A 51 7.00 -16.97 -23.28
C TYR A 51 5.90 -16.20 -22.54
N ASP A 52 4.63 -16.42 -22.88
CA ASP A 52 3.50 -15.80 -22.17
C ASP A 52 3.42 -16.24 -20.71
N CYS A 53 3.75 -17.50 -20.41
CA CYS A 53 3.82 -18.00 -19.04
C CYS A 53 4.96 -17.33 -18.26
N PHE A 54 6.15 -17.23 -18.86
CA PHE A 54 7.31 -16.58 -18.25
C PHE A 54 7.10 -15.09 -18.00
N LYS A 55 6.49 -14.38 -18.95
CA LYS A 55 6.15 -12.96 -18.80
C LYS A 55 5.26 -12.72 -17.57
N ARG A 56 4.34 -13.64 -17.29
CA ARG A 56 3.41 -13.57 -16.15
C ARG A 56 3.97 -14.13 -14.84
N SER A 57 5.04 -14.93 -14.89
CA SER A 57 5.74 -15.45 -13.71
C SER A 57 6.92 -14.60 -13.26
N ALA A 58 7.30 -13.59 -14.05
CA ALA A 58 8.39 -12.68 -13.74
C ALA A 58 8.19 -12.01 -12.37
N SER A 59 9.29 -11.89 -11.62
CA SER A 59 9.37 -11.17 -10.36
C SER A 59 10.69 -10.43 -10.28
N LEU A 60 10.69 -9.24 -9.68
CA LEU A 60 11.92 -8.53 -9.37
C LEU A 60 12.68 -9.29 -8.28
N THR A 61 13.95 -9.60 -8.54
CA THR A 61 14.84 -10.21 -7.56
C THR A 61 15.59 -9.12 -6.79
N THR A 62 16.12 -9.49 -5.62
CA THR A 62 16.90 -8.57 -4.80
C THR A 62 18.09 -8.00 -5.58
N GLU A 63 18.77 -8.81 -6.39
CA GLU A 63 19.93 -8.38 -7.18
C GLU A 63 19.56 -7.32 -8.22
N ILE A 64 18.37 -7.42 -8.83
CA ILE A 64 17.86 -6.40 -9.77
C ILE A 64 17.61 -5.08 -9.03
N ILE A 65 17.00 -5.16 -7.84
CA ILE A 65 16.69 -3.99 -7.01
C ILE A 65 17.99 -3.32 -6.56
N GLU A 66 18.95 -4.08 -6.03
CA GLU A 66 20.26 -3.58 -5.60
C GLU A 66 21.03 -2.93 -6.75
N SER A 67 21.04 -3.57 -7.93
CA SER A 67 21.69 -3.02 -9.12
C SER A 67 21.04 -1.70 -9.56
N ALA A 68 19.72 -1.61 -9.49
CA ALA A 68 19.01 -0.37 -9.80
C ALA A 68 19.34 0.74 -8.79
N ILE A 69 19.33 0.44 -7.49
CA ILE A 69 19.70 1.39 -6.43
C ILE A 69 21.12 1.92 -6.67
N GLN A 70 22.10 1.04 -6.90
CA GLN A 70 23.49 1.42 -7.16
C GLN A 70 23.61 2.31 -8.41
N ALA A 71 22.88 1.99 -9.49
CA ALA A 71 22.90 2.78 -10.71
C ALA A 71 22.38 4.21 -10.50
N PHE A 72 21.35 4.38 -9.68
CA PHE A 72 20.75 5.70 -9.42
C PHE A 72 21.45 6.49 -8.31
N ARG A 73 22.16 5.83 -7.38
CA ARG A 73 22.79 6.46 -6.20
C ARG A 73 23.83 7.53 -6.56
N HIS A 74 24.45 7.42 -7.73
CA HIS A 74 25.47 8.36 -8.21
C HIS A 74 24.91 9.46 -9.11
N MET A 75 23.59 9.49 -9.35
CA MET A 75 22.97 10.53 -10.16
C MET A 75 22.69 11.77 -9.32
N ASN A 76 23.08 12.94 -9.84
CA ASN A 76 22.73 14.22 -9.23
C ASN A 76 21.20 14.41 -9.27
N MET A 77 20.65 15.03 -8.21
CA MET A 77 19.21 15.29 -8.05
C MET A 77 18.34 14.03 -7.94
N VAL A 78 18.94 12.90 -7.56
CA VAL A 78 18.23 11.66 -7.23
C VAL A 78 18.57 11.26 -5.80
N ASP A 79 17.55 11.23 -4.94
CA ASP A 79 17.62 10.60 -3.63
C ASP A 79 16.97 9.21 -3.69
N ILE A 80 17.45 8.30 -2.85
CA ILE A 80 16.92 6.95 -2.74
C ILE A 80 16.44 6.73 -1.31
N ILE A 81 15.25 6.14 -1.19
CA ILE A 81 14.66 5.71 0.07
C ILE A 81 14.23 4.25 -0.09
N VAL A 82 14.66 3.38 0.81
CA VAL A 82 14.06 2.06 0.98
C VAL A 82 13.04 2.17 2.12
N ALA A 83 11.77 1.92 1.82
CA ALA A 83 10.71 1.92 2.82
C ALA A 83 10.95 0.79 3.85
N PRO A 84 10.50 0.92 5.10
CA PRO A 84 10.55 -0.20 6.05
C PRO A 84 9.77 -1.42 5.55
N TYR A 85 8.61 -1.16 4.95
CA TYR A 85 7.71 -2.15 4.36
C TYR A 85 7.33 -1.74 2.93
N GLU A 86 6.13 -1.20 2.71
CA GLU A 86 5.70 -0.85 1.35
C GLU A 86 6.03 0.60 0.99
N SER A 87 6.47 0.77 -0.25
CA SER A 87 6.71 2.07 -0.85
C SER A 87 5.44 2.92 -0.90
N ASP A 88 4.25 2.33 -1.00
CA ASP A 88 2.97 3.03 -1.00
C ASP A 88 2.78 3.90 0.24
N ALA A 89 2.96 3.32 1.43
CA ALA A 89 2.85 4.05 2.69
C ALA A 89 3.94 5.12 2.82
N GLN A 90 5.17 4.81 2.39
CA GLN A 90 6.29 5.74 2.42
C GLN A 90 6.06 6.94 1.48
N LEU A 91 5.56 6.72 0.27
CA LEU A 91 5.21 7.76 -0.70
C LEU A 91 4.09 8.65 -0.17
N ALA A 92 3.06 8.04 0.44
CA ALA A 92 1.98 8.78 1.10
C ALA A 92 2.51 9.66 2.25
N PHE A 93 3.44 9.15 3.05
CA PHE A 93 4.10 9.91 4.12
C PHE A 93 4.83 11.13 3.57
N LEU A 94 5.71 10.95 2.58
CA LEU A 94 6.50 12.03 1.98
C LEU A 94 5.59 13.12 1.38
N ALA A 95 4.50 12.72 0.73
CA ALA A 95 3.53 13.64 0.14
C ALA A 95 2.75 14.42 1.21
N LYS A 96 2.32 13.74 2.29
CA LYS A 96 1.61 14.34 3.42
C LYS A 96 2.49 15.31 4.20
N ALA A 97 3.75 14.95 4.43
CA ALA A 97 4.77 15.77 5.07
C ALA A 97 5.29 16.92 4.17
N LYS A 98 4.76 17.06 2.95
CA LYS A 98 5.13 18.11 1.97
C LYS A 98 6.60 18.08 1.58
N MET A 99 7.24 16.91 1.68
CA MET A 99 8.60 16.67 1.20
C MET A 99 8.65 16.50 -0.32
N VAL A 100 7.54 16.08 -0.94
CA VAL A 100 7.37 15.98 -2.39
C VAL A 100 6.11 16.70 -2.86
N GLN A 101 6.10 17.17 -4.11
CA GLN A 101 4.96 17.89 -4.70
C GLN A 101 3.97 16.96 -5.41
N ALA A 102 4.41 15.79 -5.87
CA ALA A 102 3.59 14.77 -6.51
C ALA A 102 4.26 13.40 -6.37
N VAL A 103 3.45 12.33 -6.39
CA VAL A 103 3.92 10.94 -6.43
C VAL A 103 3.71 10.39 -7.83
N VAL A 104 4.71 9.71 -8.40
CA VAL A 104 4.56 8.97 -9.67
C VAL A 104 4.40 7.50 -9.34
N THR A 105 3.27 6.90 -9.70
CA THR A 105 3.01 5.47 -9.50
C THR A 105 1.90 5.00 -10.44
N GLU A 106 1.81 3.70 -10.71
CA GLU A 106 0.65 3.08 -11.34
C GLU A 106 -0.32 2.49 -10.31
N ASP A 107 0.05 2.45 -9.02
CA ASP A 107 -0.76 1.87 -7.97
C ASP A 107 -1.81 2.87 -7.45
N SER A 108 -3.08 2.51 -7.62
CA SER A 108 -4.21 3.32 -7.18
C SER A 108 -4.42 3.29 -5.66
N ASP A 109 -3.79 2.38 -4.93
CA ASP A 109 -3.93 2.27 -3.47
C ASP A 109 -3.46 3.56 -2.76
N LEU A 110 -2.56 4.33 -3.38
CA LEU A 110 -2.15 5.65 -2.90
C LEU A 110 -3.32 6.64 -2.75
N ILE A 111 -4.42 6.43 -3.49
CA ILE A 111 -5.65 7.21 -3.34
C ILE A 111 -6.30 6.89 -1.99
N ALA A 112 -6.32 5.63 -1.56
CA ALA A 112 -6.86 5.20 -0.27
C ALA A 112 -5.94 5.57 0.92
N PHE A 113 -4.61 5.59 0.71
CA PHE A 113 -3.65 6.21 1.64
C PHE A 113 -3.82 7.73 1.77
N GLY A 114 -4.55 8.37 0.85
CA GLY A 114 -4.91 9.78 0.93
C GLY A 114 -3.85 10.74 0.40
N CYS A 115 -3.02 10.27 -0.53
CA CYS A 115 -2.08 11.11 -1.25
C CYS A 115 -2.80 12.24 -2.00
N GLU A 116 -2.27 13.46 -1.90
CA GLU A 116 -2.93 14.66 -2.42
C GLU A 116 -2.84 14.78 -3.94
N LYS A 117 -1.70 14.41 -4.52
CA LYS A 117 -1.42 14.52 -5.96
C LYS A 117 -0.61 13.32 -6.45
N ILE A 118 -1.19 12.60 -7.40
CA ILE A 118 -0.59 11.39 -7.99
C ILE A 118 -0.53 11.55 -9.50
N ILE A 119 0.57 11.14 -10.10
CA ILE A 119 0.81 11.12 -11.54
C ILE A 119 0.79 9.64 -11.97
N PHE A 120 -0.25 9.28 -12.68
CA PHE A 120 -0.47 7.95 -13.27
C PHE A 120 -0.12 7.96 -14.76
N LYS A 121 0.14 6.77 -15.31
CA LYS A 121 0.30 6.50 -16.75
C LYS A 121 1.31 7.43 -17.41
N MET A 122 2.39 7.75 -16.71
CA MET A 122 3.43 8.61 -17.25
C MET A 122 4.26 7.85 -18.28
N ASP A 123 4.23 8.30 -19.52
CA ASP A 123 5.03 7.71 -20.59
C ASP A 123 6.44 8.36 -20.67
N PRO A 124 7.37 7.79 -21.46
CA PRO A 124 8.72 8.34 -21.61
C PRO A 124 8.78 9.76 -22.22
N THR A 125 7.71 10.21 -22.90
CA THR A 125 7.61 11.57 -23.44
C THR A 125 7.17 12.59 -22.39
N GLY A 126 6.64 12.10 -21.26
CA GLY A 126 6.13 12.90 -20.15
C GLY A 126 4.61 13.12 -20.19
N SER A 127 3.89 12.51 -21.13
CA SER A 127 2.43 12.50 -21.11
C SER A 127 1.94 11.66 -19.93
N CYS A 128 0.97 12.14 -19.17
CA CYS A 128 0.50 11.49 -17.93
C CYS A 128 -0.94 11.87 -17.58
N VAL A 129 -1.52 11.15 -16.62
CA VAL A 129 -2.82 11.45 -16.00
C VAL A 129 -2.58 11.90 -14.56
N ILE A 130 -3.07 13.09 -14.21
CA ILE A 130 -2.91 13.64 -12.87
C ILE A 130 -4.20 13.41 -12.07
N PHE A 131 -4.05 12.78 -10.92
CA PHE A 131 -5.06 12.71 -9.87
C PHE A 131 -4.80 13.80 -8.83
N GLU A 132 -5.86 14.52 -8.46
CA GLU A 132 -5.86 15.46 -7.35
C GLU A 132 -6.99 15.12 -6.39
N LYS A 133 -6.65 14.86 -5.13
CA LYS A 133 -7.63 14.45 -4.10
C LYS A 133 -8.74 15.47 -3.90
N ALA A 134 -8.47 16.77 -4.06
CA ALA A 134 -9.46 17.84 -4.00
C ALA A 134 -10.56 17.71 -5.08
N LEU A 135 -10.29 17.02 -6.18
CA LEU A 135 -11.24 16.78 -7.27
C LEU A 135 -12.03 15.48 -7.10
N LEU A 136 -11.61 14.60 -6.17
CA LEU A 136 -12.24 13.30 -5.93
C LEU A 136 -13.77 13.38 -5.71
N PRO A 137 -14.32 14.34 -4.94
CA PRO A 137 -15.78 14.42 -4.75
C PRO A 137 -16.55 14.61 -6.07
N LYS A 138 -15.95 15.27 -7.07
CA LYS A 138 -16.57 15.52 -8.38
C LYS A 138 -16.70 14.26 -9.22
N CYS A 139 -15.95 13.21 -8.88
CA CYS A 139 -15.98 11.91 -9.56
C CYS A 139 -16.95 10.92 -8.90
N LEU A 140 -17.56 11.29 -7.78
CA LEU A 140 -18.46 10.42 -7.02
C LEU A 140 -19.93 10.73 -7.33
N CYS A 141 -20.81 9.78 -7.00
CA CYS A 141 -22.25 10.01 -7.08
C CYS A 141 -22.67 11.08 -6.06
N ARG A 142 -23.81 11.75 -6.31
CA ARG A 142 -24.32 12.86 -5.49
C ARG A 142 -24.33 12.54 -3.99
N ALA A 143 -24.77 11.35 -3.62
CA ALA A 143 -24.87 10.90 -2.23
C ALA A 143 -23.51 10.86 -1.49
N LEU A 144 -22.41 10.56 -2.20
CA LEU A 144 -21.06 10.56 -1.63
C LEU A 144 -20.35 11.91 -1.78
N ALA A 145 -20.74 12.72 -2.76
CA ALA A 145 -20.11 14.00 -3.08
C ALA A 145 -20.55 15.14 -2.14
N GLU A 146 -21.83 15.21 -1.76
CA GLU A 146 -22.38 16.35 -1.00
C GLU A 146 -21.78 16.51 0.40
N ASN A 147 -21.45 15.41 1.07
CA ASN A 147 -20.80 15.39 2.38
C ASN A 147 -19.58 14.48 2.33
N PHE A 148 -18.66 14.79 1.42
CA PHE A 148 -17.49 13.96 1.19
C PHE A 148 -16.65 13.83 2.48
N ASP A 149 -16.45 12.58 2.87
CA ASP A 149 -15.64 12.18 4.01
C ASP A 149 -14.62 11.15 3.52
N PHE A 150 -13.35 11.52 3.62
CA PHE A 150 -12.27 10.70 3.13
C PHE A 150 -12.13 9.39 3.92
N GLU A 151 -12.49 9.37 5.21
CA GLU A 151 -12.50 8.15 6.01
C GLU A 151 -13.51 7.14 5.44
N LYS A 152 -14.74 7.58 5.16
CA LYS A 152 -15.77 6.75 4.52
C LYS A 152 -15.32 6.29 3.13
N PHE A 153 -14.68 7.17 2.36
CA PHE A 153 -14.15 6.80 1.05
C PHE A 153 -13.10 5.68 1.15
N ARG A 154 -12.12 5.79 2.06
CA ARG A 154 -11.13 4.73 2.29
C ARG A 154 -11.79 3.42 2.69
N ARG A 155 -12.79 3.46 3.58
CA ARG A 155 -13.58 2.27 3.95
C ARG A 155 -14.28 1.64 2.75
N ILE A 156 -14.81 2.44 1.83
CA ILE A 156 -15.40 1.95 0.58
C ILE A 156 -14.34 1.25 -0.29
N CYS A 157 -13.13 1.81 -0.40
CA CYS A 157 -12.02 1.15 -1.12
C CYS A 157 -11.67 -0.21 -0.49
N ILE A 158 -11.56 -0.27 0.83
CA ILE A 158 -11.28 -1.54 1.56
C ILE A 158 -12.40 -2.55 1.33
N LEU A 159 -13.66 -2.11 1.39
CA LEU A 159 -14.83 -2.96 1.13
C LEU A 159 -14.93 -3.42 -0.32
N ALA A 160 -14.40 -2.66 -1.29
CA ALA A 160 -14.33 -3.09 -2.69
C ALA A 160 -13.30 -4.22 -2.91
N GLY A 161 -12.42 -4.45 -1.93
CA GLY A 161 -11.31 -5.40 -1.98
C GLY A 161 -9.98 -4.66 -2.10
N CYS A 162 -9.02 -5.03 -1.25
CA CYS A 162 -7.66 -4.50 -1.25
C CYS A 162 -6.65 -5.60 -0.94
N ASP A 163 -5.35 -5.29 -1.02
CA ASP A 163 -4.28 -6.26 -0.78
C ASP A 163 -4.23 -6.81 0.66
N TYR A 164 -4.81 -6.09 1.63
CA TYR A 164 -4.83 -6.47 3.06
C TYR A 164 -6.09 -7.22 3.48
N LEU A 165 -7.18 -7.07 2.71
CA LEU A 165 -8.47 -7.71 2.93
C LEU A 165 -8.98 -8.24 1.59
N GLN A 166 -8.88 -9.56 1.42
CA GLN A 166 -9.55 -10.24 0.32
C GLN A 166 -11.06 -10.27 0.61
N VAL A 167 -11.76 -9.24 0.14
CA VAL A 167 -13.22 -9.25 0.16
C VAL A 167 -13.69 -10.39 -0.73
N LEU A 168 -14.73 -11.10 -0.26
CA LEU A 168 -15.36 -12.25 -0.92
C LEU A 168 -15.32 -12.08 -2.45
N PRO A 169 -14.97 -13.14 -3.23
CA PRO A 169 -14.60 -13.02 -4.66
C PRO A 169 -15.65 -12.37 -5.57
N ARG A 170 -16.84 -12.09 -5.03
CA ARG A 170 -17.98 -11.50 -5.68
C ARG A 170 -18.86 -10.74 -4.67
N LEU A 171 -18.66 -9.43 -4.50
CA LEU A 171 -19.75 -8.57 -4.03
C LEU A 171 -21.06 -8.74 -4.88
N PRO A 172 -21.09 -9.28 -6.13
CA PRO A 172 -22.27 -9.89 -6.77
C PRO A 172 -22.80 -11.08 -5.96
N ARG A 173 -23.66 -10.85 -4.98
CA ARG A 173 -25.01 -10.32 -5.19
C ARG A 173 -25.12 -8.85 -4.72
N TYR A 174 -24.53 -7.87 -5.43
CA TYR A 174 -24.28 -6.51 -4.94
C TYR A 174 -25.54 -5.83 -4.39
N LEU A 175 -26.75 -6.26 -4.78
CA LEU A 175 -28.01 -5.75 -4.25
C LEU A 175 -29.18 -6.76 -4.31
N ASN A 176 -29.02 -8.06 -4.01
CA ASN A 176 -30.25 -8.83 -3.66
C ASN A 176 -30.08 -10.08 -2.76
N MET A 177 -29.21 -9.99 -1.74
CA MET A 177 -28.90 -11.10 -0.81
C MET A 177 -29.59 -10.88 0.54
N ASN A 178 -30.59 -11.71 0.91
CA ASN A 178 -31.41 -11.50 2.13
C ASN A 178 -30.65 -11.63 3.47
N SER A 179 -29.40 -12.14 3.50
CA SER A 179 -28.53 -11.96 4.67
C SER A 179 -27.05 -12.16 4.30
N LEU A 180 -26.27 -11.08 4.24
CA LEU A 180 -24.82 -11.17 4.32
C LEU A 180 -24.47 -11.46 5.79
N LYS A 181 -23.96 -12.65 6.12
CA LYS A 181 -23.50 -12.92 7.49
C LYS A 181 -22.13 -12.29 7.69
N ILE A 182 -22.12 -11.08 8.21
CA ILE A 182 -20.90 -10.42 8.67
C ILE A 182 -20.38 -11.22 9.87
N THR A 183 -19.26 -11.91 9.69
CA THR A 183 -18.61 -12.65 10.77
C THR A 183 -17.81 -11.69 11.63
N LYS A 184 -17.60 -12.03 12.91
CA LYS A 184 -16.65 -11.29 13.77
C LYS A 184 -15.25 -11.25 13.15
N GLN A 185 -14.87 -12.32 12.45
CA GLN A 185 -13.60 -12.39 11.73
C GLN A 185 -13.52 -11.32 10.64
N PHE A 186 -14.56 -11.17 9.80
CA PHE A 186 -14.57 -10.14 8.77
C PHE A 186 -14.45 -8.73 9.34
N ILE A 187 -15.13 -8.45 10.46
CA ILE A 187 -15.00 -7.15 11.15
C ILE A 187 -13.56 -6.94 11.62
N SER A 188 -12.95 -7.95 12.23
CA SER A 188 -11.55 -7.91 12.67
C SER A 188 -10.59 -7.66 11.50
N ASP A 189 -10.75 -8.38 10.39
CA ASP A 189 -9.90 -8.23 9.21
C ASP A 189 -10.11 -6.87 8.52
N PHE A 190 -11.33 -6.35 8.54
CA PHE A 190 -11.63 -5.00 8.04
C PHE A 190 -10.93 -3.92 8.88
N ILE A 191 -11.03 -4.02 10.21
CA ILE A 191 -10.34 -3.10 11.13
C ILE A 191 -8.83 -3.21 10.93
N ARG A 192 -8.28 -4.43 10.81
CA ARG A 192 -6.87 -4.67 10.53
C ARG A 192 -6.42 -4.02 9.22
N ALA A 193 -7.21 -4.14 8.16
CA ALA A 193 -6.92 -3.52 6.86
C ALA A 193 -6.98 -1.98 6.94
N GLU A 194 -8.00 -1.41 7.59
CA GLU A 194 -8.08 0.04 7.80
C GLU A 194 -6.90 0.56 8.61
N ASN A 195 -6.54 -0.12 9.70
CA ASN A 195 -5.37 0.19 10.52
C ASN A 195 -4.06 0.05 9.73
N THR A 196 -3.99 -0.87 8.76
CA THR A 196 -2.80 -1.00 7.90
C THR A 196 -2.66 0.23 7.01
N PHE A 197 -3.75 0.74 6.40
CA PHE A 197 -3.70 2.00 5.64
C PHE A 197 -3.33 3.21 6.49
N LEU A 198 -3.71 3.22 7.78
CA LEU A 198 -3.48 4.35 8.67
C LEU A 198 -2.11 4.31 9.36
N TYR A 199 -1.65 3.14 9.76
CA TYR A 199 -0.56 3.01 10.72
C TYR A 199 0.61 2.17 10.21
N GLN A 200 0.67 1.87 8.91
CA GLN A 200 1.83 1.20 8.34
C GLN A 200 3.11 1.96 8.71
N VAL A 201 4.13 1.22 9.13
CA VAL A 201 5.41 1.79 9.54
C VAL A 201 6.13 2.38 8.32
N VAL A 202 6.48 3.65 8.43
CA VAL A 202 7.25 4.43 7.45
C VAL A 202 8.52 4.96 8.09
N PHE A 203 9.47 5.39 7.27
CA PHE A 203 10.70 6.05 7.71
C PHE A 203 10.60 7.56 7.54
N ASP A 204 10.88 8.30 8.60
CA ASP A 204 11.01 9.74 8.59
C ASP A 204 12.46 10.14 8.26
N PRO A 205 12.75 10.70 7.07
CA PRO A 205 14.12 11.04 6.68
C PRO A 205 14.69 12.26 7.43
N ILE A 206 13.83 13.09 8.03
CA ILE A 206 14.24 14.26 8.80
C ILE A 206 14.60 13.83 10.23
N GLU A 207 13.70 13.10 10.89
CA GLU A 207 13.93 12.60 12.25
C GLU A 207 14.80 11.34 12.31
N ARG A 208 15.06 10.73 11.15
CA ARG A 208 15.91 9.53 11.00
C ARG A 208 15.43 8.34 11.84
N LYS A 209 14.11 8.13 11.88
CA LYS A 209 13.49 7.06 12.67
C LYS A 209 12.26 6.49 11.96
N GLN A 210 11.90 5.27 12.33
CA GLN A 210 10.64 4.67 11.93
C GLN A 210 9.48 5.19 12.79
N ARG A 211 8.31 5.38 12.18
CA ARG A 211 7.07 5.85 12.82
C ARG A 211 5.85 5.32 12.05
N PRO A 212 4.64 5.29 12.63
CA PRO A 212 3.45 5.01 11.86
C PRO A 212 3.13 6.18 10.90
N LEU A 213 2.48 5.89 9.77
CA LEU A 213 2.05 6.89 8.79
C LEU A 213 1.12 7.98 9.37
N HIS A 214 0.26 7.58 10.30
CA HIS A 214 -0.55 8.46 11.15
C HIS A 214 -0.25 8.13 12.61
N ASP A 215 -0.26 9.14 13.48
CA ASP A 215 -0.05 8.91 14.90
C ASP A 215 -1.16 7.98 15.45
N TYR A 216 -0.78 7.06 16.32
CA TYR A 216 -1.73 6.14 16.95
C TYR A 216 -2.77 6.92 17.77
N PRO A 217 -4.02 6.46 17.83
CA PRO A 217 -5.03 7.07 18.67
C PRO A 217 -4.54 7.08 20.13
N LEU A 218 -4.67 8.21 20.81
CA LEU A 218 -4.38 8.29 22.25
C LEU A 218 -5.32 7.32 22.97
N SER A 219 -4.77 6.44 23.81
CA SER A 219 -5.56 5.59 24.69
C SER A 219 -6.39 6.48 25.62
N GLN A 220 -7.68 6.64 25.30
CA GLN A 220 -8.61 7.35 26.15
C GLN A 220 -8.74 6.56 27.45
N ARG A 221 -8.18 7.07 28.55
CA ARG A 221 -8.67 6.74 29.89
C ARG A 221 -10.06 7.37 30.00
N SER A 222 -11.10 6.64 29.61
CA SER A 222 -12.47 7.08 29.74
C SER A 222 -12.88 7.04 31.22
N ASN A 223 -12.90 8.20 31.87
CA ASN A 223 -13.87 8.47 32.92
C ASN A 223 -15.14 8.97 32.24
N GLU A 224 -16.23 8.22 32.48
CA GLU A 224 -17.65 8.60 32.49
C GLU A 224 -18.34 9.18 31.24
N ASN A 225 -19.39 8.43 30.88
CA ASN A 225 -20.72 8.86 30.44
C ASN A 225 -20.86 9.59 29.11
N ASP A 226 -21.02 8.81 28.04
CA ASP A 226 -22.13 9.02 27.11
C ASP A 226 -22.64 7.67 26.59
N SER A 227 -23.92 7.42 26.84
CA SER A 227 -24.66 6.23 26.47
C SER A 227 -25.11 6.34 25.01
N ASP A 228 -24.50 5.55 24.10
CA ASP A 228 -25.19 4.92 22.96
C ASP A 228 -24.22 4.06 22.11
N PHE A 229 -23.84 2.88 22.61
CA PHE A 229 -23.74 1.62 21.85
C PHE A 229 -23.46 0.47 22.83
N HIS A 230 -24.33 -0.52 22.88
CA HIS A 230 -24.23 -1.64 23.83
C HIS A 230 -22.98 -2.51 23.61
N SER A 231 -22.09 -2.46 24.61
CA SER A 231 -21.42 -3.60 25.27
C SER A 231 -20.66 -4.61 24.38
N ILE A 232 -19.38 -4.36 24.16
CA ILE A 232 -18.37 -5.41 24.07
C ILE A 232 -17.39 -5.21 25.22
N ASN A 233 -17.22 -6.28 26.01
CA ASN A 233 -16.39 -6.34 27.21
C ASN A 233 -15.03 -5.66 27.04
N SER A 234 -14.72 -4.81 28.02
CA SER A 234 -13.39 -4.37 28.41
C SER A 234 -12.50 -5.58 28.73
N GLN A 235 -11.76 -6.05 27.74
CA GLN A 235 -10.43 -6.61 27.96
C GLN A 235 -9.46 -5.60 27.37
N GLU A 236 -8.41 -5.28 28.12
CA GLU A 236 -7.29 -4.42 27.70
C GLU A 236 -6.85 -4.80 26.27
N SER A 237 -7.30 -4.05 25.27
CA SER A 237 -6.69 -4.12 23.94
C SER A 237 -5.50 -3.17 24.00
N ASP A 238 -4.37 -3.68 24.47
CA ASP A 238 -3.10 -3.16 24.00
C ASP A 238 -3.21 -3.17 22.46
N CYS A 239 -3.22 -1.99 21.83
CA CYS A 239 -3.53 -1.87 20.42
C CYS A 239 -2.33 -2.41 19.64
N ASP A 240 -2.29 -3.73 19.46
CA ASP A 240 -1.25 -4.40 18.70
C ASP A 240 -1.41 -4.04 17.22
N PHE A 241 -0.45 -3.30 16.69
CA PHE A 241 -0.35 -2.93 15.28
C PHE A 241 0.81 -3.63 14.56
N SER A 242 1.38 -4.70 15.15
CA SER A 242 2.51 -5.45 14.57
C SER A 242 2.24 -5.92 13.13
N TYR A 243 0.98 -6.19 12.77
CA TYR A 243 0.60 -6.53 11.40
C TYR A 243 0.83 -5.41 10.38
N ALA A 244 0.84 -4.15 10.82
CA ALA A 244 1.15 -2.96 10.02
C ALA A 244 2.66 -2.62 10.04
N GLY A 245 3.47 -3.48 10.66
CA GLY A 245 4.92 -3.33 10.76
C GLY A 245 5.38 -3.06 12.20
N GLU A 246 6.59 -3.50 12.50
CA GLU A 246 7.23 -3.28 13.80
C GLU A 246 8.29 -2.20 13.66
N ILE A 247 8.23 -1.19 14.54
CA ILE A 247 9.21 -0.11 14.60
C ILE A 247 10.54 -0.67 15.12
N GLN A 248 11.56 -0.60 14.28
CA GLN A 248 12.93 -0.98 14.61
C GLN A 248 13.67 0.16 15.33
N SER A 249 14.78 -0.17 16.00
CA SER A 249 15.64 0.86 16.61
C SER A 249 16.18 1.82 15.54
N PRO A 250 16.47 3.09 15.88
CA PRO A 250 17.01 4.05 14.92
C PRO A 250 18.28 3.56 14.21
N GLU A 251 19.17 2.82 14.90
CA GLU A 251 20.38 2.28 14.26
C GLU A 251 20.05 1.23 13.20
N LEU A 252 19.09 0.34 13.46
CA LEU A 252 18.66 -0.68 12.51
C LEU A 252 17.88 -0.06 11.34
N ALA A 253 16.99 0.89 11.62
CA ALA A 253 16.23 1.62 10.62
C ALA A 253 17.17 2.35 9.63
N LEU A 254 18.21 3.00 10.15
CA LEU A 254 19.21 3.69 9.33
C LEU A 254 20.05 2.73 8.48
N ARG A 255 20.32 1.52 8.99
CA ARG A 255 20.96 0.49 8.16
C ARG A 255 20.07 0.15 6.98
N PHE A 256 18.79 -0.17 7.17
CA PHE A 256 17.91 -0.47 6.02
C PHE A 256 17.74 0.72 5.07
N PHE A 257 17.81 1.96 5.56
CA PHE A 257 17.73 3.17 4.75
C PHE A 257 18.98 3.45 3.89
N PHE A 258 20.18 3.14 4.41
CA PHE A 258 21.46 3.45 3.75
C PHE A 258 22.23 2.24 3.20
N THR A 259 21.80 1.03 3.53
CA THR A 259 22.42 -0.22 3.03
C THR A 259 21.88 -0.47 1.63
N PHE A 260 22.49 0.19 0.65
CA PHE A 260 22.96 -0.30 -0.65
C PHE A 260 23.63 0.84 -1.39
#